data_AF-A0A2R7S1G9-F1
#
_entry.id   AF-A0A2R7S1G9-F1
#
_cell.length_a   1.000
_cell.length_b   1.000
_cell.length_c   1.000
_cell.angle_alpha   90.00
_cell.angle_beta   90.00
_cell.angle_gamma   90.00
#
_symmetry.space_group_name_H-M   'P 1'
#
loop_
_entity.id
_entity.type
_entity.pdbx_description
1 polymer ?
#
loop_
_entity_poly.entity_id
_entity_poly.type
_entity_poly.pdbx_seq_one_letter_code
_entity_poly.pdbx_strand_id
1 'polypeptide(L)'
;AKVGKVEDLIISPDKNVSYVIVGAGGFVGIGRHDVAIPVGQIKDHAGKLVMSGATKDMIKSMPEFTYATSTAKRDAFVAEADRDIAKGKTAVASLEKKAGAASADAKARIDVEINALQSEVKSAEAKLAEMKQASAVRWREFEADVSAATARLRKATDKAMG
;
A
#
# COMPACT_ATOMS: atom_id res chain seq x y z
N ALA A 1 18.91 -26.17 -22.19
CA ALA A 1 17.65 -25.63 -22.75
C ALA A 1 17.43 -24.21 -22.22
N LYS A 2 16.81 -23.30 -22.99
CA LYS A 2 16.44 -21.96 -22.49
C LYS A 2 15.17 -22.06 -21.66
N VAL A 3 15.20 -21.57 -20.42
CA VAL A 3 14.08 -21.66 -19.47
C VAL A 3 13.24 -20.39 -19.38
N GLY A 4 13.79 -19.23 -19.73
CA GLY A 4 13.11 -17.93 -19.66
C GLY A 4 13.93 -16.81 -20.32
N LYS A 5 13.52 -15.56 -20.09
CA LYS A 5 14.27 -14.35 -20.49
C LYS A 5 14.47 -13.48 -19.25
N VAL A 6 15.67 -12.92 -19.09
CA VAL A 6 15.93 -11.92 -18.06
C VAL A 6 15.22 -10.63 -18.48
N GLU A 7 14.32 -10.15 -17.63
CA GLU A 7 13.58 -8.91 -17.86
C GLU A 7 14.23 -7.76 -17.09
N ASP A 8 14.73 -8.00 -15.87
CA ASP A 8 15.37 -6.96 -15.04
C ASP A 8 16.35 -7.55 -13.99
N LEU A 9 17.11 -6.67 -13.32
CA LEU A 9 18.02 -7.02 -12.22
C LEU A 9 17.77 -6.10 -11.01
N ILE A 10 17.57 -6.69 -9.83
CA ILE A 10 17.48 -5.96 -8.56
C ILE A 10 18.88 -5.75 -7.99
N ILE A 11 19.31 -4.50 -7.93
CA ILE A 11 20.58 -4.08 -7.34
C ILE A 11 20.35 -3.60 -5.91
N SER A 12 21.15 -4.10 -4.98
CA SER A 12 21.16 -3.69 -3.57
C SER A 12 21.82 -2.32 -3.38
N PRO A 13 21.58 -1.64 -2.25
CA PRO A 13 22.18 -0.32 -1.96
C PRO A 13 23.70 -0.34 -2.05
N ASP A 14 24.31 -1.47 -1.69
CA ASP A 14 25.75 -1.73 -1.76
C ASP A 14 26.28 -1.95 -3.19
N LYS A 15 25.49 -1.61 -4.22
CA LYS A 15 25.80 -1.78 -5.66
C LYS A 15 26.03 -3.22 -6.12
N ASN A 16 25.61 -4.20 -5.33
CA ASN A 16 25.65 -5.62 -5.70
C ASN A 16 24.30 -6.07 -6.26
N VAL A 17 24.30 -6.86 -7.32
CA VAL A 17 23.08 -7.51 -7.84
C VAL A 17 22.63 -8.54 -6.79
N SER A 18 21.38 -8.48 -6.35
CA SER A 18 20.83 -9.45 -5.40
C SER A 18 19.89 -10.45 -6.07
N TYR A 19 19.06 -9.98 -7.00
CA TYR A 19 18.10 -10.84 -7.71
C TYR A 19 18.08 -10.54 -9.20
N VAL A 20 17.80 -11.57 -9.99
CA VAL A 20 17.55 -11.50 -11.42
C VAL A 20 16.09 -11.83 -11.64
N ILE A 21 15.37 -10.93 -12.33
CA ILE A 21 13.96 -11.12 -12.65
C ILE A 21 13.86 -11.85 -13.99
N VAL A 22 13.26 -13.03 -13.98
CA VAL A 22 13.13 -13.90 -15.15
C VAL A 22 11.66 -14.07 -15.49
N GLY A 23 11.28 -13.78 -16.73
CA GLY A 23 9.93 -14.06 -17.23
C GLY A 23 9.72 -15.55 -17.46
N ALA A 24 8.83 -16.16 -16.69
CA ALA A 24 8.48 -17.58 -16.70
C ALA A 24 7.22 -17.84 -17.55
N GLY A 25 7.40 -18.49 -18.70
CA GLY A 25 6.28 -18.87 -19.59
C GLY A 25 5.58 -17.68 -20.25
N GLY A 26 4.70 -17.96 -21.24
CA GLY A 26 3.86 -16.96 -21.91
C GLY A 26 4.57 -16.03 -22.91
N PHE A 27 3.96 -15.87 -24.09
CA PHE A 27 4.23 -14.71 -24.94
C PHE A 27 3.65 -13.46 -24.25
N VAL A 28 4.27 -12.30 -24.48
CA VAL A 28 3.90 -10.99 -23.94
C VAL A 28 2.37 -10.85 -23.77
N GLY A 29 1.89 -10.81 -22.52
CA GLY A 29 0.50 -10.49 -22.18
C GLY A 29 -0.46 -11.66 -21.89
N ILE A 30 -0.11 -12.93 -22.15
CA ILE A 30 -0.98 -14.08 -21.80
C ILE A 30 -0.15 -15.19 -21.16
N GLY A 31 -0.36 -15.44 -19.86
CA GLY A 31 0.25 -16.56 -19.12
C GLY A 31 1.75 -16.43 -18.86
N ARG A 32 2.29 -15.19 -18.88
CA ARG A 32 3.63 -14.86 -18.38
C ARG A 32 3.51 -14.33 -16.97
N HIS A 33 4.29 -14.90 -16.05
CA HIS A 33 4.55 -14.31 -14.74
C HIS A 33 6.06 -14.13 -14.57
N ASP A 34 6.44 -13.11 -13.81
CA ASP A 34 7.85 -12.86 -13.50
C ASP A 34 8.25 -13.65 -12.27
N VAL A 35 9.50 -14.09 -12.17
CA VAL A 35 10.05 -14.76 -10.99
C VAL A 35 11.36 -14.12 -10.58
N ALA A 36 11.57 -13.96 -9.28
CA ALA A 36 12.80 -13.42 -8.74
C ALA A 36 13.75 -14.56 -8.35
N ILE A 37 14.91 -14.63 -9.01
CA ILE A 37 15.93 -15.65 -8.76
C ILE A 37 17.13 -14.99 -8.08
N PRO A 38 17.57 -15.48 -6.90
CA PRO A 38 18.77 -14.96 -6.25
C PRO A 38 20.00 -15.12 -7.16
N VAL A 39 20.82 -14.07 -7.27
CA VAL A 39 22.00 -14.11 -8.15
C VAL A 39 22.96 -15.24 -7.77
N GLY A 40 23.02 -15.64 -6.49
CA GLY A 40 23.87 -16.73 -6.02
C GLY A 40 23.53 -18.11 -6.62
N GLN A 41 22.33 -18.27 -7.18
CA GLN A 41 21.93 -19.49 -7.89
C GLN A 41 22.27 -19.45 -9.39
N ILE A 42 22.69 -18.27 -9.89
CA ILE A 42 23.00 -18.04 -11.30
C ILE A 42 24.52 -17.95 -11.46
N LYS A 43 25.04 -18.70 -12.43
CA LYS A 43 26.45 -18.66 -12.80
C LYS A 43 26.58 -18.06 -14.19
N ASP A 44 27.54 -17.14 -14.35
CA ASP A 44 27.98 -16.77 -15.69
C ASP A 44 28.81 -17.90 -16.31
N HIS A 45 28.47 -18.26 -17.53
CA HIS A 45 29.26 -19.13 -18.38
C HIS A 45 29.45 -18.45 -19.74
N ALA A 46 30.57 -17.73 -19.91
CA ALA A 46 30.95 -17.06 -21.15
C ALA A 46 29.87 -16.10 -21.66
N GLY A 47 29.32 -15.26 -20.76
CA GLY A 47 28.28 -14.29 -21.08
C GLY A 47 26.86 -14.88 -21.10
N LYS A 48 26.69 -16.14 -20.69
CA LYS A 48 25.38 -16.78 -20.54
C LYS A 48 25.08 -17.01 -19.07
N LEU A 49 23.94 -16.53 -18.62
CA LEU A 49 23.43 -16.81 -17.28
C LEU A 49 22.85 -18.22 -17.22
N VAL A 50 23.50 -19.09 -16.45
CA VAL A 50 23.14 -20.50 -16.30
C VAL A 50 22.77 -20.78 -14.86
N MET A 51 21.56 -21.30 -14.65
CA MET A 51 21.13 -21.82 -13.35
C MET A 51 21.13 -23.34 -13.38
N SER A 52 21.86 -23.96 -12.45
CA SER A 52 21.98 -25.42 -12.38
C SER A 52 20.68 -26.04 -11.90
N GLY A 53 20.18 -27.07 -12.60
CA GLY A 53 18.92 -27.75 -12.24
C GLY A 53 17.64 -27.00 -12.64
N ALA A 54 17.76 -25.84 -13.30
CA ALA A 54 16.61 -25.07 -13.76
C ALA A 54 15.87 -25.78 -14.91
N THR A 55 14.60 -26.12 -14.70
CA THR A 55 13.70 -26.58 -15.77
C THR A 55 12.63 -25.52 -16.02
N LYS A 56 12.09 -25.49 -17.25
CA LYS A 56 11.01 -24.55 -17.62
C LYS A 56 9.78 -24.71 -16.72
N ASP A 57 9.50 -25.94 -16.28
CA ASP A 57 8.36 -26.26 -15.43
C ASP A 57 8.57 -25.79 -13.98
N MET A 58 9.79 -25.97 -13.46
CA MET A 58 10.19 -25.45 -12.16
C MET A 58 10.08 -23.93 -12.10
N ILE A 59 10.55 -23.24 -13.15
CA ILE A 59 10.49 -21.77 -13.24
C ILE A 59 9.05 -21.27 -13.31
N LYS A 60 8.14 -22.01 -13.94
CA LYS A 60 6.70 -21.70 -13.95
C LYS A 60 5.96 -22.01 -12.64
N SER A 61 6.54 -22.88 -11.81
CA SER A 61 5.97 -23.25 -10.51
C SER A 61 6.50 -22.38 -9.38
N MET A 62 7.48 -21.52 -9.66
CA MET A 62 7.98 -20.55 -8.70
C MET A 62 6.92 -19.48 -8.42
N PRO A 63 6.94 -18.90 -7.20
CA PRO A 63 6.02 -17.82 -6.86
C PRO A 63 6.21 -16.65 -7.82
N GLU A 64 5.09 -16.06 -8.23
CA GLU A 64 5.10 -14.83 -9.03
C GLU A 64 5.78 -13.71 -8.22
N PHE A 65 6.79 -13.11 -8.85
CA PHE A 65 7.38 -11.87 -8.41
C PHE A 65 6.55 -10.71 -8.94
N THR A 66 5.85 -10.05 -8.05
CA THR A 66 5.26 -8.75 -8.34
C THR A 66 6.23 -7.69 -7.84
N TYR A 67 6.62 -6.75 -8.72
CA TYR A 67 7.27 -5.54 -8.24
C TYR A 67 6.38 -4.92 -7.15
N ALA A 68 6.99 -4.44 -6.07
CA ALA A 68 6.32 -3.52 -5.16
C ALA A 68 6.03 -2.23 -5.93
N THR A 69 5.04 -2.28 -6.81
CA THR A 69 4.57 -1.15 -7.60
C THR A 69 4.01 -0.14 -6.63
N SER A 70 4.08 1.14 -6.99
CA SER A 70 3.40 2.22 -6.26
C SER A 70 1.93 1.88 -5.99
N THR A 71 1.31 1.03 -6.82
CA THR A 71 -0.05 0.52 -6.67
C THR A 71 -0.26 -0.32 -5.42
N ALA A 72 0.64 -1.24 -5.07
CA ALA A 72 0.49 -2.07 -3.86
C ALA A 72 0.71 -1.26 -2.57
N LYS A 73 1.70 -0.36 -2.58
CA LYS A 73 1.93 0.58 -1.47
C LYS A 73 0.77 1.55 -1.31
N ARG A 74 0.23 2.04 -2.43
CA ARG A 74 -0.98 2.84 -2.49
C ARG A 74 -2.16 2.10 -1.89
N ASP A 75 -2.41 0.86 -2.31
CA ASP A 75 -3.56 0.08 -1.83
C ASP A 75 -3.48 -0.14 -0.32
N ALA A 76 -2.30 -0.48 0.18
CA ALA A 76 -2.05 -0.60 1.61
C ALA A 76 -2.30 0.73 2.36
N PHE A 77 -1.84 1.85 1.79
CA PHE A 77 -2.04 3.19 2.36
C PHE A 77 -3.52 3.61 2.35
N VAL A 78 -4.23 3.37 1.25
CA VAL A 78 -5.68 3.63 1.12
C VAL A 78 -6.46 2.78 2.11
N ALA A 79 -6.09 1.51 2.28
CA ALA A 79 -6.72 0.62 3.25
C ALA A 79 -6.48 1.08 4.71
N GLU A 80 -5.30 1.62 5.02
CA GLU A 80 -5.01 2.19 6.33
C GLU A 80 -5.79 3.49 6.59
N ALA A 81 -5.82 4.41 5.61
CA ALA A 81 -6.62 5.64 5.70
C ALA A 81 -8.12 5.34 5.86
N ASP A 82 -8.65 4.35 5.15
CA ASP A 82 -10.04 3.89 5.27
C ASP A 82 -10.34 3.39 6.70
N ARG A 83 -9.41 2.64 7.30
CA ARG A 83 -9.51 2.19 8.70
C ARG A 83 -9.51 3.35 9.70
N ASP A 84 -8.64 4.34 9.52
CA ASP A 84 -8.61 5.52 10.40
C ASP A 84 -9.90 6.36 10.28
N ILE A 85 -10.44 6.52 9.07
CA ILE A 85 -11.75 7.17 8.85
C ILE A 85 -12.88 6.38 9.51
N ALA A 86 -12.89 5.05 9.40
CA ALA A 86 -13.88 4.18 10.03
C ALA A 86 -13.85 4.30 11.57
N LYS A 87 -12.65 4.40 12.17
CA LYS A 87 -12.49 4.71 13.60
C LYS A 87 -13.06 6.07 13.96
N GLY A 88 -12.79 7.10 13.16
CA GLY A 88 -13.36 8.45 13.34
C GLY A 88 -14.90 8.45 13.29
N LYS A 89 -15.52 7.74 12.34
CA LYS A 89 -16.99 7.59 12.30
C LYS A 89 -17.55 6.86 13.52
N THR A 90 -16.86 5.83 13.98
CA THR A 90 -17.26 5.08 15.18
C THR A 90 -17.18 5.95 16.44
N ALA A 91 -16.18 6.82 16.51
CA ALA A 91 -16.01 7.81 17.57
C ALA A 91 -17.16 8.83 17.58
N VAL A 92 -17.53 9.37 16.41
CA VAL A 92 -18.69 10.26 16.24
C VAL A 92 -19.96 9.59 16.75
N ALA A 93 -20.26 8.37 16.31
CA ALA A 93 -21.45 7.63 16.76
C ALA A 93 -21.46 7.37 18.29
N SER A 94 -20.29 7.17 18.88
CA SER A 94 -20.15 6.99 20.33
C SER A 94 -20.41 8.28 21.09
N LEU A 95 -19.94 9.42 20.57
CA LEU A 95 -20.21 10.75 21.11
C LEU A 95 -21.69 11.12 20.97
N GLU A 96 -22.33 10.82 19.84
CA GLU A 96 -23.77 11.06 19.64
C GLU A 96 -24.62 10.28 20.65
N LYS A 97 -24.27 9.01 20.92
CA LYS A 97 -24.93 8.21 21.95
C LYS A 97 -24.74 8.81 23.35
N LYS A 98 -23.54 9.32 23.64
CA LYS A 98 -23.22 9.99 24.92
C LYS A 98 -23.98 11.32 25.06
N ALA A 99 -24.12 12.08 23.99
CA ALA A 99 -24.92 13.31 23.93
C ALA A 99 -26.41 13.03 24.17
N GLY A 100 -26.93 11.91 23.69
CA GLY A 100 -28.31 11.48 23.91
C GLY A 100 -28.65 11.16 25.37
N ALA A 101 -27.66 10.77 26.17
CA ALA A 101 -27.81 10.44 27.59
C ALA A 101 -27.37 11.57 28.55
N ALA A 102 -26.86 12.68 28.01
CA ALA A 102 -26.27 13.78 28.79
C ALA A 102 -27.28 14.91 29.06
N SER A 103 -27.04 15.66 30.14
CA SER A 103 -27.76 16.90 30.45
C SER A 103 -27.58 17.95 29.35
N ALA A 104 -28.49 18.93 29.22
CA ALA A 104 -28.46 19.94 28.16
C ALA A 104 -27.12 20.70 28.03
N ASP A 105 -26.47 21.08 29.13
CA ASP A 105 -25.16 21.75 29.11
C ASP A 105 -24.03 20.83 28.62
N ALA A 106 -24.04 19.57 29.07
CA ALA A 106 -23.07 18.56 28.65
C ALA A 106 -23.27 18.15 27.19
N LYS A 107 -24.53 18.04 26.75
CA LYS A 107 -24.90 17.80 25.37
C LYS A 107 -24.35 18.89 24.45
N ALA A 108 -24.53 20.17 24.78
CA ALA A 108 -24.01 21.28 23.98
C ALA A 108 -22.48 21.21 23.79
N ARG A 109 -21.73 20.76 24.81
CA ARG A 109 -20.27 20.57 24.70
C ARG A 109 -19.91 19.36 23.81
N ILE A 110 -20.62 18.26 23.98
CA ILE A 110 -20.42 17.05 23.17
C ILE A 110 -20.79 17.31 21.70
N ASP A 111 -21.85 18.09 21.43
CA ASP A 111 -22.25 18.50 20.08
C ASP A 111 -21.16 19.33 19.37
N VAL A 112 -20.43 20.19 20.10
CA VAL A 112 -19.27 20.91 19.54
C VAL A 112 -18.15 19.94 19.15
N GLU A 113 -17.89 18.91 19.96
CA GLU A 113 -16.88 17.89 19.63
C GLU A 113 -17.30 16.99 18.47
N ILE A 114 -18.59 16.61 18.40
CA ILE A 114 -19.17 15.87 17.28
C ILE A 114 -18.99 16.63 15.97
N ASN A 115 -19.33 17.93 15.95
CA ASN A 115 -19.19 18.76 14.75
C ASN A 115 -17.73 18.90 14.31
N ALA A 116 -16.81 19.11 15.26
CA ALA A 116 -15.38 19.18 14.98
C ALA A 116 -14.86 17.86 14.38
N LEU A 117 -15.23 16.73 14.97
CA LEU A 117 -14.77 15.41 14.53
C LEU A 117 -15.40 15.00 13.19
N GLN A 118 -16.68 15.31 12.96
CA GLN A 118 -17.33 15.11 11.66
C GLN A 118 -16.66 15.92 10.55
N SER A 119 -16.23 17.15 10.82
CA SER A 119 -15.53 17.98 9.83
C SER A 119 -14.17 17.39 9.44
N GLU A 120 -13.43 16.84 10.40
CA GLU A 120 -12.16 16.18 10.14
C GLU A 120 -12.35 14.85 9.38
N VAL A 121 -13.36 14.05 9.74
CA VAL A 121 -13.73 12.82 9.03
C VAL A 121 -14.10 13.13 7.57
N LYS A 122 -14.93 14.15 7.34
CA LYS A 122 -15.37 14.55 6.00
C LYS A 122 -14.21 15.05 5.14
N SER A 123 -13.26 15.78 5.75
CA SER A 123 -12.04 16.25 5.08
C SER A 123 -11.10 15.09 4.72
N ALA A 124 -10.98 14.08 5.60
CA ALA A 124 -10.20 12.87 5.33
C ALA A 124 -10.83 12.01 4.23
N GLU A 125 -12.17 11.88 4.21
CA GLU A 125 -12.91 11.19 3.13
C GLU A 125 -12.72 11.88 1.78
N ALA A 126 -12.77 13.22 1.74
CA ALA A 126 -12.54 13.99 0.52
C ALA A 126 -11.11 13.77 -0.04
N LYS A 127 -10.09 13.86 0.83
CA LYS A 127 -8.71 13.57 0.46
C LYS A 127 -8.51 12.12 -0.01
N LEU A 128 -9.19 11.15 0.61
CA LEU A 128 -9.15 9.75 0.17
C LEU A 128 -9.81 9.55 -1.20
N ALA A 129 -10.89 10.28 -1.50
CA ALA A 129 -11.54 10.25 -2.80
C ALA A 129 -10.63 10.86 -3.90
N GLU A 130 -9.99 12.00 -3.60
CA GLU A 130 -8.99 12.61 -4.49
C GLU A 130 -7.79 11.67 -4.73
N MET A 131 -7.32 10.96 -3.69
CA MET A 131 -6.33 9.89 -3.85
C MET A 131 -6.77 8.79 -4.80
N LYS A 132 -7.99 8.28 -4.64
CA LYS A 132 -8.52 7.18 -5.46
C LYS A 132 -8.63 7.59 -6.95
N GLN A 133 -8.87 8.87 -7.21
CA GLN A 133 -8.91 9.45 -8.57
C GLN A 133 -7.55 9.90 -9.09
N ALA A 134 -6.56 10.14 -8.22
CA ALA A 134 -5.21 10.50 -8.62
C ALA A 134 -4.49 9.32 -9.31
N SER A 135 -3.93 9.59 -10.48
CA SER A 135 -3.09 8.64 -11.21
C SER A 135 -1.76 8.40 -10.48
N ALA A 136 -1.17 7.21 -10.68
CA ALA A 136 0.04 6.75 -9.98
C ALA A 136 1.25 7.71 -10.06
N VAL A 137 1.26 8.64 -11.01
CA VAL A 137 2.32 9.65 -11.21
C VAL A 137 2.30 10.76 -10.15
N ARG A 138 1.14 11.14 -9.61
CA ARG A 138 1.02 12.19 -8.56
C ARG A 138 0.94 11.63 -7.14
N TRP A 139 1.00 10.30 -6.99
CA TRP A 139 0.79 9.62 -5.72
C TRP A 139 1.78 10.04 -4.63
N ARG A 140 3.02 10.34 -5.01
CA ARG A 140 4.12 10.62 -4.08
C ARG A 140 4.02 12.00 -3.42
N GLU A 141 3.41 12.97 -4.10
CA GLU A 141 3.07 14.27 -3.50
C GLU A 141 1.83 14.13 -2.60
N PHE A 142 0.85 13.33 -3.02
CA PHE A 142 -0.39 13.13 -2.28
C PHE A 142 -0.22 12.29 -0.99
N GLU A 143 0.73 11.36 -0.98
CA GLU A 143 1.08 10.54 0.20
C GLU A 143 1.49 11.40 1.40
N ALA A 144 2.28 12.45 1.18
CA ALA A 144 2.69 13.38 2.23
C ALA A 144 1.50 14.17 2.79
N ASP A 145 0.63 14.66 1.91
CA ASP A 145 -0.56 15.44 2.26
C ASP A 145 -1.62 14.65 3.01
N VAL A 146 -1.77 13.37 2.67
CA VAL A 146 -2.71 12.47 3.37
C VAL A 146 -2.12 11.97 4.67
N SER A 147 -0.83 11.63 4.70
CA SER A 147 -0.16 11.27 5.96
C SER A 147 -0.26 12.39 7.01
N ALA A 148 -0.08 13.65 6.58
CA ALA A 148 -0.27 14.81 7.45
C ALA A 148 -1.72 14.96 7.93
N ALA A 149 -2.71 14.67 7.07
CA ALA A 149 -4.12 14.72 7.43
C ALA A 149 -4.52 13.59 8.40
N THR A 150 -4.11 12.36 8.13
CA THR A 150 -4.40 11.19 8.99
C THR A 150 -3.73 11.32 10.35
N ALA A 151 -2.52 11.90 10.41
CA ALA A 151 -1.86 12.20 11.68
C ALA A 151 -2.63 13.23 12.53
N ARG A 152 -3.20 14.26 11.90
CA ARG A 152 -4.07 15.25 12.58
C ARG A 152 -5.36 14.60 13.06
N LEU A 153 -5.99 13.78 12.23
CA LEU A 153 -7.19 13.02 12.59
C LEU A 153 -6.94 12.10 13.79
N ARG A 154 -5.83 11.37 13.80
CA ARG A 154 -5.46 10.49 14.92
C ARG A 154 -5.27 11.28 16.21
N LYS A 155 -4.60 12.43 16.14
CA LYS A 155 -4.40 13.33 17.29
C LYS A 155 -5.72 13.92 17.81
N ALA A 156 -6.63 14.29 16.90
CA ALA A 156 -7.96 14.78 17.26
C ALA A 156 -8.81 13.67 17.91
N THR A 157 -8.72 12.46 17.39
CA THR A 157 -9.44 11.29 17.92
C THR A 157 -8.92 10.91 19.31
N ASP A 158 -7.61 10.92 19.52
CA ASP A 158 -6.99 10.67 20.83
C ASP A 158 -7.44 11.70 21.87
N LYS A 159 -7.46 12.99 21.49
CA LYS A 159 -7.96 14.07 22.35
C LYS A 159 -9.46 13.94 22.69
N ALA A 160 -10.27 13.39 21.77
CA ALA A 160 -11.70 13.21 21.99
C ALA A 160 -12.05 11.93 22.78
N MET A 161 -11.11 10.98 22.86
CA MET A 161 -11.29 9.68 23.55
C MET A 161 -10.57 9.57 24.90
N GLY A 162 -9.52 10.37 25.12
CA GLY A 162 -8.83 10.51 26.41
C GLY A 162 -9.53 11.48 27.35
#